data_AF-A0A377YFC2-F1
#
_entry.id   AF-A0A377YFC2-F1
#
_cell.length_a   1.000
_cell.length_b   1.000
_cell.length_c   1.000
_cell.angle_alpha   90.00
_cell.angle_beta   90.00
_cell.angle_gamma   90.00
#
_symmetry.space_group_name_H-M   'P 1'
#
loop_
_entity.id
_entity.type
_entity.pdbx_description
1 polymer ?
#
loop_
_entity_poly.entity_id
_entity_poly.type
_entity_poly.pdbx_seq_one_letter_code
_entity_poly.pdbx_strand_id
1 'polypeptide(L)' 'MQTIIQLEPNEWVSEDLLIAVTGMKRGTITRARKKSWLLGREYKHVSPEGDPKPTSECMYNRKAVDAWIAAQKQPIW' A
#
# COMPACT_ATOMS: atom_id res chain seq x y z
N MET A 1 26.63 -26.84 1.84
CA MET A 1 25.22 -26.47 2.07
C MET A 1 25.11 -24.97 1.78
N GLN A 2 24.30 -24.56 0.81
CA GLN A 2 24.14 -23.14 0.45
C GLN A 2 23.00 -22.54 1.28
N THR A 3 23.27 -21.42 1.94
CA THR A 3 22.24 -20.63 2.62
C THR A 3 21.50 -19.80 1.59
N ILE A 4 20.19 -20.01 1.45
CA ILE A 4 19.32 -19.20 0.60
C ILE A 4 18.66 -18.14 1.50
N ILE A 5 18.80 -16.86 1.14
CA ILE A 5 18.12 -15.75 1.79
C ILE A 5 17.06 -15.22 0.83
N GLN A 6 15.79 -15.34 1.21
CA GLN A 6 14.66 -14.76 0.48
C GLN A 6 14.32 -13.41 1.11
N LEU A 7 14.40 -12.35 0.29
CA LEU A 7 13.99 -11.01 0.69
C LEU A 7 12.55 -10.77 0.27
N GLU A 8 11.78 -10.17 1.16
CA GLU A 8 10.43 -9.73 0.87
C GLU A 8 10.28 -8.24 1.20
N PRO A 9 9.42 -7.51 0.48
CA PRO A 9 9.11 -6.14 0.83
C PRO A 9 8.56 -6.05 2.26
N ASN A 10 8.91 -4.96 2.95
CA ASN A 10 8.36 -4.66 4.26
C ASN A 10 6.83 -4.52 4.21
N GLU A 11 6.17 -4.56 5.37
CA GLU A 11 4.72 -4.37 5.45
C GLU A 11 4.29 -2.98 4.98
N TRP A 12 5.00 -1.94 5.42
CA TRP A 12 4.78 -0.57 4.99
C TRP A 12 5.78 -0.18 3.91
N VAL A 13 5.29 0.14 2.72
CA VAL A 13 6.10 0.45 1.53
C VAL A 13 5.77 1.83 0.96
N SER A 14 6.70 2.37 0.16
CA SER A 14 6.45 3.59 -0.62
C SER A 14 5.41 3.36 -1.71
N GLU A 15 4.87 4.43 -2.29
CA GLU A 15 3.94 4.33 -3.42
C GLU A 15 4.57 3.60 -4.61
N ASP A 16 5.83 3.90 -4.94
CA ASP A 16 6.50 3.30 -6.10
C ASP A 16 6.73 1.80 -5.92
N LEU A 17 7.09 1.36 -4.71
CA LEU A 17 7.23 -0.07 -4.42
C LEU A 17 5.87 -0.77 -4.39
N LEU A 18 4.81 -0.13 -3.86
CA LEU A 18 3.46 -0.67 -3.95
C LEU A 18 3.03 -0.84 -5.41
N ILE A 19 3.29 0.15 -6.26
CA ILE A 19 3.03 0.08 -7.71
C ILE A 19 3.79 -1.09 -8.32
N ALA A 20 5.07 -1.24 -8.01
CA ALA A 20 5.91 -2.30 -8.57
C ALA A 20 5.41 -3.72 -8.18
N VAL A 21 4.97 -3.90 -6.92
CA VAL A 21 4.57 -5.24 -6.42
C VAL A 21 3.12 -5.59 -6.72
N THR A 22 2.22 -4.61 -6.90
CA THR A 22 0.78 -4.85 -7.16
C THR A 22 0.37 -4.61 -8.61
N GLY A 23 1.17 -3.84 -9.37
CA GLY A 23 0.80 -3.35 -10.70
C GLY A 23 -0.27 -2.24 -10.71
N MET A 24 -0.72 -1.75 -9.55
CA MET A 24 -1.71 -0.68 -9.49
C MET A 24 -1.15 0.64 -10.03
N LYS A 25 -1.98 1.42 -10.74
CA LYS A 25 -1.60 2.76 -11.20
C LYS A 25 -1.72 3.78 -10.06
N ARG A 26 -0.85 4.80 -10.03
CA ARG A 26 -0.88 5.92 -9.07
C ARG A 26 -2.27 6.57 -8.95
N GLY A 27 -2.95 6.75 -10.08
CA GLY A 27 -4.32 7.29 -10.11
C GLY A 27 -5.38 6.38 -9.46
N THR A 28 -5.17 5.06 -9.43
CA THR A 28 -6.04 4.11 -8.73
C THR A 28 -5.80 4.18 -7.23
N ILE A 29 -4.52 4.17 -6.81
CA ILE A 29 -4.10 4.32 -5.41
C ILE A 29 -4.67 5.62 -4.81
N THR A 30 -4.51 6.74 -5.52
CA THR A 30 -5.04 8.04 -5.09
C THR A 30 -6.56 8.01 -4.89
N ARG A 31 -7.31 7.34 -5.77
CA ARG A 31 -8.76 7.20 -5.65
C ARG A 31 -9.14 6.26 -4.51
N ALA A 32 -8.40 5.16 -4.33
CA ALA A 32 -8.61 4.21 -3.24
C ALA A 32 -8.44 4.89 -1.88
N ARG A 33 -7.37 5.68 -1.66
CA ARG A 33 -7.21 6.51 -0.45
C ARG A 33 -8.40 7.43 -0.16
N LYS A 34 -9.00 8.01 -1.20
CA LYS A 34 -10.12 8.96 -1.04
C LYS A 34 -11.46 8.28 -0.78
N LYS A 35 -11.63 7.01 -1.15
CA LYS A 35 -12.96 6.37 -1.23
C LYS A 35 -13.08 5.03 -0.51
N SER A 36 -12.01 4.27 -0.38
CA SER A 36 -12.08 2.84 -0.04
C SER A 36 -11.11 2.43 1.06
N TRP A 37 -9.93 3.04 1.10
CA TRP A 37 -8.89 2.73 2.05
C TRP A 37 -9.01 3.57 3.30
N LEU A 38 -8.66 2.98 4.44
CA LEU A 38 -8.72 3.63 5.74
C LEU A 38 -7.32 4.04 6.18
N LEU A 39 -7.22 5.27 6.70
CA LEU A 39 -5.99 5.76 7.32
C LEU A 39 -5.64 4.87 8.53
N GLY A 40 -4.39 4.42 8.60
CA GLY A 40 -3.88 3.46 9.59
C GLY A 40 -4.03 2.00 9.19
N ARG A 41 -4.87 1.66 8.18
CA ARG A 41 -5.05 0.28 7.69
C ARG A 41 -4.30 0.06 6.37
N GLU A 42 -4.77 0.62 5.27
CA GLU A 42 -4.11 0.46 3.95
C GLU A 42 -3.05 1.53 3.68
N TYR A 43 -3.18 2.71 4.29
CA TYR A 43 -2.19 3.78 4.14
C TYR A 43 -2.03 4.58 5.43
N LYS A 44 -0.88 5.21 5.62
CA LYS A 44 -0.62 6.12 6.73
C LYS A 44 0.25 7.28 6.30
N HIS A 45 0.12 8.40 6.98
CA HIS A 45 1.04 9.52 6.87
C HIS A 45 2.25 9.27 7.77
N VAL A 46 3.44 9.56 7.26
CA VAL A 46 4.71 9.43 8.00
C VAL A 46 5.42 10.77 7.97
N SER A 47 5.93 11.17 9.13
CA SER A 47 6.72 12.39 9.31
C SER A 47 8.00 12.06 10.07
N PRO A 48 9.15 12.60 9.68
CA PRO A 48 10.40 12.44 10.44
C PRO A 48 10.33 13.12 11.81
N GLU A 49 9.45 14.11 11.97
CA GLU A 49 9.25 14.87 13.22
C GLU A 49 8.26 14.20 14.18
N GLY A 50 7.67 13.06 13.80
CA GLY A 50 6.72 12.32 14.63
C GLY A 50 5.28 12.82 14.61
N ASP A 51 5.02 14.02 14.08
CA ASP A 51 3.66 14.56 13.89
C ASP A 51 3.28 14.60 12.39
N PRO A 52 2.61 13.55 11.88
CA PRO A 52 2.24 13.46 10.47
C PRO A 52 1.04 14.35 10.12
N LYS A 53 1.23 15.21 9.11
CA LYS A 53 0.21 16.12 8.57
C LYS A 53 -0.51 15.48 7.38
N PRO A 54 -1.68 15.98 6.96
CA PRO A 54 -2.36 15.49 5.76
C PRO A 54 -1.54 15.60 4.46
N THR A 55 -0.53 16.48 4.44
CA THR A 55 0.41 16.67 3.33
C THR A 55 1.69 15.84 3.46
N SER A 56 1.91 15.17 4.60
CA SER A 56 3.08 14.33 4.83
C SER A 56 3.09 13.11 3.91
N GLU A 57 4.29 12.55 3.72
CA GLU A 57 4.51 11.37 2.90
C GLU A 57 3.57 10.23 3.30
N CYS A 58 3.05 9.52 2.30
CA CYS A 58 2.19 8.37 2.52
C CYS A 58 2.98 7.07 2.33
N MET A 59 2.89 6.19 3.32
CA MET A 59 3.28 4.78 3.18
C MET A 59 2.03 3.89 3.10
N TYR A 60 2.18 2.72 2.51
CA TYR A 60 1.09 1.81 2.23
C TYR A 60 1.33 0.45 2.84
N ASN A 61 0.32 -0.11 3.50
CA ASN A 61 0.37 -1.46 4.02
C ASN A 61 0.11 -2.45 2.89
N ARG A 62 1.17 -3.09 2.40
CA ARG A 62 1.07 -3.98 1.25
C ARG A 62 0.09 -5.14 1.49
N LYS A 63 0.04 -5.69 2.71
CA LYS A 63 -0.78 -6.86 3.04
C LYS A 63 -2.26 -6.49 3.09
N ALA A 64 -2.57 -5.34 3.67
CA ALA A 64 -3.94 -4.82 3.69
C ALA A 64 -4.43 -4.45 2.29
N VAL A 65 -3.56 -3.87 1.46
CA VAL A 65 -3.87 -3.59 0.05
C VAL A 65 -4.08 -4.88 -0.74
N ASP A 66 -3.23 -5.89 -0.56
CA ASP A 66 -3.37 -7.21 -1.21
C ASP A 66 -4.71 -7.88 -0.82
N ALA A 67 -5.09 -7.82 0.47
CA ALA A 67 -6.38 -8.31 0.95
C ALA A 67 -7.57 -7.53 0.34
N TRP A 68 -7.44 -6.21 0.20
CA TRP A 68 -8.45 -5.37 -0.43
C TRP A 68 -8.60 -5.69 -1.93
N ILE A 69 -7.50 -5.99 -2.64
CA ILE A 69 -7.51 -6.44 -4.03
C ILE A 69 -8.21 -7.80 -4.15
N ALA A 70 -7.87 -8.75 -3.29
CA ALA A 70 -8.47 -10.08 -3.29
C ALA A 70 -9.99 -10.07 -3.03
N ALA A 71 -10.48 -9.07 -2.28
CA ALA A 71 -11.90 -8.88 -1.99
C ALA A 71 -12.68 -8.15 -3.09
N GLN A 72 -12.03 -7.68 -4.18
CA GLN A 72 -12.72 -6.97 -5.25
C GLN A 72 -13.72 -7.90 -5.96
N LYS A 73 -14.99 -7.49 -5.98
CA LYS A 73 -16.02 -8.15 -6.78
C LYS A 73 -15.67 -8.03 -8.26
N GLN A 74 -15.75 -9.14 -8.99
CA GLN A 74 -15.62 -9.14 -10.44
C GLN A 74 -16.97 -8.84 -11.08
N PRO A 75 -17.01 -8.11 -12.21
CA PRO A 75 -18.23 -7.97 -12.97
C PRO A 75 -18.69 -9.37 -13.41
N ILE A 76 -19.91 -9.73 -13.05
CA ILE A 76 -20.59 -10.91 -13.57
C ILE A 76 -21.36 -10.42 -14.80
N TRP A 77 -21.03 -10.96 -15.96
CA TRP A 77 -21.74 -10.68 -17.21
C TRP A 77 -22.97 -11.57 -17.32
#